data_AF-A0A1B5L7D9-F1
#
_entry.id   AF-A0A1B5L7D9-F1
#
_cell.length_a   1.000
_cell.length_b   1.000
_cell.length_c   1.000
_cell.angle_alpha   90.00
_cell.angle_beta   90.00
_cell.angle_gamma   90.00
#
_symmetry.space_group_name_H-M   'P 1'
#
loop_
_entity.id
_entity.type
_entity.pdbx_description
1 polymer ?
#
loop_
_entity_poly.entity_id
_entity_poly.type
_entity_poly.pdbx_seq_one_letter_code
_entity_poly.pdbx_strand_id
1 'polypeptide(L)' 'MTAVDTLDTIIDEETIHEISVEEKRLFDVNESIKRALTELLNCDTVRGDNSMRMWAQARLMETEKELRSGRRRKSSPCME' A
#
# COMPACT_ATOMS: atom_id res chain seq x y z
N MET A 1 35.81 24.33 -9.87
CA MET A 1 35.26 23.23 -9.05
C MET A 1 33.94 23.74 -8.51
N THR A 2 32.86 23.54 -9.25
CA THR A 2 31.53 24.07 -8.92
C THR A 2 30.91 23.19 -7.85
N ALA A 3 30.61 23.78 -6.69
CA ALA A 3 29.81 23.14 -5.67
C ALA A 3 28.49 22.73 -6.30
N VAL A 4 28.23 21.43 -6.33
CA VAL A 4 26.90 20.90 -6.63
C VAL A 4 26.09 21.24 -5.40
N ASP A 5 25.40 22.38 -5.42
CA ASP A 5 24.37 22.70 -4.45
C ASP A 5 23.36 21.56 -4.54
N THR A 6 23.46 20.64 -3.59
CA THR A 6 22.38 19.73 -3.25
C THR A 6 21.26 20.62 -2.75
N LEU A 7 20.38 21.03 -3.67
CA LEU A 7 19.08 21.60 -3.32
C LEU A 7 18.35 20.52 -2.55
N ASP A 8 18.48 20.59 -1.22
CA ASP A 8 17.62 19.89 -0.30
C ASP A 8 16.19 20.30 -0.67
N THR A 9 15.41 19.35 -1.19
CA THR A 9 14.05 19.66 -1.62
C THR A 9 13.26 19.87 -0.34
N ILE A 10 13.17 21.12 0.11
CA ILE A 10 12.31 21.51 1.22
C ILE A 10 10.88 21.19 0.76
N ILE A 11 10.38 20.04 1.20
CA ILE A 11 8.98 19.67 1.02
C ILE A 11 8.21 20.59 1.97
N ASP A 12 7.40 21.49 1.42
CA ASP A 12 6.53 22.34 2.21
C ASP A 12 5.48 21.51 2.95
N GLU A 13 5.05 21.99 4.12
CA GLU A 13 4.12 21.29 5.01
C GLU A 13 2.81 20.89 4.30
N GLU A 14 2.37 21.71 3.33
CA GLU A 14 1.22 21.41 2.47
C GLU A 14 1.44 20.13 1.66
N THR A 15 2.58 20.00 0.98
CA THR A 15 2.93 18.78 0.23
C THR A 15 3.05 17.56 1.16
N ILE A 16 3.60 17.71 2.37
CA ILE A 16 3.67 16.60 3.36
C ILE A 16 2.27 16.14 3.77
N HIS A 17 1.36 17.10 4.00
CA HIS A 17 -0.02 16.82 4.33
C HIS A 17 -0.74 16.09 3.19
N GLU A 18 -0.60 16.56 1.96
CA GLU A 18 -1.18 15.93 0.77
C GLU A 18 -0.69 14.49 0.59
N ILE A 19 0.62 14.24 0.73
CA ILE A 19 1.19 12.89 0.69
C ILE A 19 0.55 12.00 1.75
N SER A 20 0.41 12.50 2.98
CA SER A 20 -0.18 11.75 4.10
C SER A 20 -1.66 11.40 3.84
N VAL A 21 -2.42 12.32 3.25
CA VAL A 21 -3.82 12.11 2.87
C VAL A 21 -3.92 11.03 1.78
N GLU A 22 -3.08 11.10 0.76
CA GLU A 22 -3.09 10.12 -0.33
C GLU A 22 -2.60 8.74 0.15
N GLU A 23 -1.59 8.67 1.01
CA GLU A 23 -1.16 7.41 1.63
C GLU A 23 -2.28 6.76 2.46
N LYS A 24 -3.08 7.57 3.18
CA LYS A 24 -4.25 7.06 3.90
C LYS A 24 -5.30 6.52 2.94
N ARG A 25 -5.60 7.26 1.86
CA ARG A 25 -6.54 6.80 0.82
C ARG A 25 -6.08 5.49 0.18
N LEU A 26 -4.80 5.37 -0.18
CA LEU A 26 -4.22 4.15 -0.72
C LEU A 26 -4.32 2.98 0.26
N PHE A 27 -4.11 3.23 1.55
CA PHE A 27 -4.30 2.23 2.59
C PHE A 27 -5.75 1.74 2.66
N ASP A 28 -6.73 2.65 2.67
CA ASP A 28 -8.15 2.32 2.72
C ASP A 28 -8.60 1.51 1.48
N VAL A 29 -8.10 1.87 0.30
CA VAL A 29 -8.33 1.12 -0.95
C VAL A 29 -7.75 -0.30 -0.85
N ASN A 30 -6.52 -0.44 -0.35
CA ASN A 30 -5.89 -1.75 -0.19
C ASN A 30 -6.62 -2.65 0.83
N GLU A 31 -7.12 -2.09 1.93
CA GLU A 31 -7.97 -2.83 2.87
C GLU A 31 -9.29 -3.28 2.22
N SER A 32 -9.92 -2.42 1.41
CA SER A 32 -11.12 -2.80 0.65
C SER A 32 -10.84 -3.92 -0.35
N ILE A 33 -9.73 -3.86 -1.08
CA ILE A 33 -9.29 -4.92 -2.01
C ILE A 33 -9.07 -6.23 -1.25
N LYS A 34 -8.34 -6.19 -0.14
CA LYS A 34 -8.09 -7.35 0.72
C LYS A 34 -9.40 -8.00 1.17
N ARG A 35 -10.37 -7.20 1.61
CA ARG A 35 -11.70 -7.68 2.01
C ARG A 35 -12.43 -8.36 0.85
N ALA A 36 -12.48 -7.71 -0.31
CA ALA A 36 -13.14 -8.24 -1.50
C ALA A 36 -12.50 -9.56 -1.98
N LEU A 37 -11.17 -9.67 -1.97
CA LEU A 37 -10.47 -10.91 -2.32
C LEU A 37 -10.73 -12.02 -1.29
N THR A 38 -10.83 -11.68 -0.02
CA THR A 38 -11.18 -12.64 1.05
C THR A 38 -12.60 -13.16 0.88
N GLU A 39 -13.56 -12.28 0.57
CA GLU A 39 -14.94 -12.65 0.25
C GLU A 39 -15.01 -13.51 -1.02
N LEU A 40 -14.25 -13.15 -2.05
CA LEU A 40 -14.16 -13.89 -3.30
C LEU A 40 -13.64 -15.33 -3.09
N LEU A 41 -12.61 -15.51 -2.26
CA LEU A 41 -12.11 -16.84 -1.89
C LEU A 41 -13.11 -17.67 -1.08
N ASN A 42 -14.06 -17.01 -0.41
CA ASN A 42 -15.15 -17.65 0.31
C ASN A 42 -16.38 -17.95 -0.55
N CYS A 43 -16.42 -17.45 -1.79
CA CYS A 43 -17.50 -17.73 -2.72
C CYS A 43 -17.39 -19.16 -3.27
N ASP A 44 -18.50 -19.91 -3.27
CA ASP A 44 -18.52 -21.32 -3.66
C ASP A 44 -18.12 -21.54 -5.13
N THR A 45 -18.44 -20.60 -6.02
CA THR A 45 -18.00 -20.65 -7.43
C THR A 45 -16.47 -20.64 -7.55
N VAL A 46 -15.79 -19.80 -6.76
CA VAL A 46 -14.33 -19.68 -6.78
C VAL A 46 -13.67 -20.83 -6.04
N ARG A 47 -14.31 -21.40 -5.01
CA ARG A 47 -13.78 -22.58 -4.31
C ARG A 47 -13.61 -23.77 -5.26
N GLY A 48 -14.54 -23.94 -6.21
CA GLY A 48 -14.48 -24.98 -7.23
C GLY A 48 -13.49 -24.71 -8.37
N ASP A 49 -13.09 -23.45 -8.59
CA ASP A 49 -12.16 -23.05 -9.65
C ASP A 49 -10.74 -22.82 -9.10
N ASN A 50 -9.85 -23.78 -9.34
CA ASN A 50 -8.47 -23.71 -8.85
C ASN A 50 -7.68 -22.54 -9.45
N SER A 51 -7.93 -22.18 -10.70
CA SER A 51 -7.23 -21.09 -11.38
C SER A 51 -7.65 -19.74 -10.80
N MET A 52 -8.95 -19.52 -10.63
CA MET A 52 -9.45 -18.29 -9.99
C MET A 52 -9.00 -18.20 -8.53
N ARG A 53 -9.00 -19.31 -7.79
CA ARG A 53 -8.54 -19.36 -6.41
C ARG A 53 -7.05 -19.02 -6.30
N MET A 54 -6.18 -19.59 -7.14
CA MET A 54 -4.76 -19.25 -7.14
C MET A 54 -4.52 -17.78 -7.50
N TRP A 55 -5.23 -17.24 -8.49
CA TRP A 55 -5.14 -15.83 -8.84
C TRP A 55 -5.54 -14.92 -7.67
N ALA A 56 -6.68 -15.21 -7.03
CA ALA A 56 -7.19 -14.41 -5.91
C ALA A 56 -6.24 -14.49 -4.71
N GLN A 57 -5.66 -15.67 -4.42
CA GLN A 57 -4.64 -15.83 -3.38
C GLN A 57 -3.35 -15.05 -3.68
N ALA A 58 -2.84 -15.12 -4.91
CA ALA A 58 -1.63 -14.38 -5.29
C ALA A 58 -1.84 -12.87 -5.16
N ARG A 59 -2.99 -12.37 -5.62
CA ARG A 59 -3.35 -10.94 -5.53
C ARG A 59 -3.56 -10.50 -4.07
N LEU A 60 -4.11 -11.38 -3.23
CA LEU A 60 -4.28 -11.11 -1.80
C LEU A 60 -2.92 -10.96 -1.11
N MET A 61 -1.98 -11.86 -1.38
CA MET A 61 -0.62 -11.81 -0.82
C MET A 61 0.11 -10.52 -1.21
N GLU A 62 -0.01 -10.10 -2.47
CA GLU A 62 0.54 -8.82 -2.94
C GLU A 62 -0.08 -7.63 -2.20
N THR A 63 -1.40 -7.59 -2.07
CA THR A 63 -2.13 -6.53 -1.35
C THR A 63 -1.69 -6.45 0.11
N GLU A 64 -1.54 -7.60 0.79
CA GLU A 64 -1.06 -7.65 2.18
C GLU A 64 0.41 -7.22 2.34
N LYS A 65 1.24 -7.45 1.33
CA LYS A 65 2.61 -6.96 1.29
C LYS A 65 2.65 -5.44 1.22
N GLU A 66 1.83 -4.82 0.37
CA GLU A 66 1.73 -3.36 0.26
C GLU A 66 1.24 -2.72 1.57
N LEU A 67 0.20 -3.27 2.19
CA LEU A 67 -0.30 -2.83 3.50
C LEU A 67 0.78 -2.91 4.59
N ARG A 68 1.59 -3.98 4.58
CA ARG A 68 2.69 -4.17 5.53
C ARG A 68 3.82 -3.15 5.31
N SER A 69 4.16 -2.86 4.05
CA SER A 69 5.16 -1.86 3.69
C SER A 69 4.72 -0.46 4.12
N GLY A 70 3.46 -0.09 3.88
CA GLY A 70 2.90 1.18 4.32
C GLY A 70 2.93 1.36 5.84
N ARG A 71 2.63 0.30 6.61
CA ARG A 71 2.73 0.34 8.08
C ARG A 71 4.16 0.56 8.56
N ARG A 72 5.16 -0.06 7.90
CA ARG A 72 6.57 0.11 8.25
C ARG A 72 7.07 1.54 8.03
N ARG A 73 6.64 2.19 6.93
CA ARG A 73 6.96 3.60 6.65
C ARG A 73 6.44 4.52 7.77
N LYS A 74 5.22 4.27 8.25
CA LYS A 74 4.60 5.03 9.35
C LYS A 74 5.21 4.76 10.73
N SER A 75 5.85 3.61 10.93
CA SER A 75 6.44 3.22 12.22
C SER A 75 7.91 3.59 12.38
N SER A 76 8.58 4.09 11.33
CA SER A 76 9.90 4.67 11.50
C SER A 76 9.69 6.08 12.07
N PRO A 77 10.14 6.38 13.31
CA PRO A 77 10.28 7.77 13.69
C PRO A 77 11.31 8.35 12.72
N CYS A 78 11.01 9.48 12.07
CA CYS A 78 12.08 10.35 11.62
C CYS A 78 12.81 10.75 12.91
N MET A 79 13.92 10.09 13.20
CA MET A 79 14.87 10.61 14.17
C MET A 79 15.51 11.80 13.48
N GLU A 80 15.17 13.01 13.94
CA GLU A 80 15.97 14.22 13.73
C GLU A 80 17.39 14.04 14.30
#